data_AF-A0A7V4FYT2-F1
#
_entry.id   AF-A0A7V4FYT2-F1
#
_cell.length_a   1.000
_cell.length_b   1.000
_cell.length_c   1.000
_cell.angle_alpha   90.00
_cell.angle_beta   90.00
_cell.angle_gamma   90.00
#
_symmetry.space_group_name_H-M   'P 1'
#
loop_
_entity.id
_entity.type
_entity.pdbx_description
1 polymer ?
#
loop_
_entity_poly.entity_id
_entity_poly.type
_entity_poly.pdbx_seq_one_letter_code
_entity_poly.pdbx_strand_id
1 'polypeptide(L)'
;MRHAKQVLFARDRKAVVLRVSGEDGGEGDEAMVVHLPGGETSWIAAQVVAIDLIDFANRFPNTAPPKNSPDEVKNGFIAFRKYCMTCHSINGEGGTKSVELNYPVSVTEYMEEKWLYRWVENPQSIRYNTTMPALNPDAKDRDRL
;
A
#
# COMPACT_ATOMS: atom_id res chain seq x y z
N MET A 1 -26.85 -8.43 2.77
CA MET A 1 -26.07 -7.18 2.65
C MET A 1 -24.60 -7.56 2.78
N ARG A 2 -23.78 -7.43 1.73
CA ARG A 2 -22.36 -7.79 1.77
C ARG A 2 -21.53 -6.53 1.55
N HIS A 3 -20.48 -6.39 2.34
CA HIS A 3 -19.68 -5.16 2.43
C HIS A 3 -18.36 -5.33 1.68
N ALA A 4 -17.99 -4.35 0.84
CA ALA A 4 -16.63 -4.26 0.30
C ALA A 4 -15.70 -3.72 1.39
N LYS A 5 -14.51 -4.31 1.54
CA LYS A 5 -13.51 -3.92 2.56
C LYS A 5 -12.35 -3.18 1.89
N GLN A 6 -12.17 -1.91 2.22
CA GLN A 6 -11.00 -1.13 1.84
C GLN A 6 -10.15 -0.86 3.08
N VAL A 7 -8.86 -1.18 3.04
CA VAL A 7 -7.94 -0.96 4.17
C VAL A 7 -7.27 0.41 4.01
N LEU A 8 -7.46 1.29 4.99
CA LEU A 8 -6.73 2.55 5.14
C LEU A 8 -5.76 2.44 6.32
N PHE A 9 -4.51 2.83 6.11
CA PHE A 9 -3.49 2.81 7.16
C PHE A 9 -3.50 4.12 7.95
N ALA A 10 -3.89 4.05 9.24
CA ALA A 10 -3.82 5.20 10.14
C ALA A 10 -2.44 5.30 10.80
N ARG A 11 -2.08 6.52 11.25
CA ARG A 11 -0.74 6.87 11.78
C ARG A 11 -0.34 6.12 13.06
N ASP A 12 -1.28 5.41 13.73
CA ASP A 12 -1.15 5.08 15.15
C ASP A 12 -1.02 3.58 15.43
N ARG A 13 -0.39 2.81 14.54
CA ARG A 13 -0.28 1.33 14.59
C ARG A 13 -1.60 0.55 14.44
N LYS A 14 -2.70 1.23 14.14
CA LYS A 14 -4.01 0.61 13.86
C LYS A 14 -4.31 0.69 12.37
N ALA A 15 -4.66 -0.43 11.75
CA ALA A 15 -5.26 -0.42 10.42
C ALA A 15 -6.76 -0.11 10.56
N VAL A 16 -7.26 0.83 9.76
CA VAL A 16 -8.68 1.17 9.66
C VAL A 16 -9.23 0.46 8.44
N VAL A 17 -10.08 -0.54 8.65
CA VAL A 17 -10.81 -1.15 7.53
C VAL A 17 -12.11 -0.40 7.35
N LEU A 18 -12.24 0.33 6.23
CA LEU A 18 -13.50 0.90 5.80
C LEU A 18 -14.33 -0.21 5.14
N ARG A 19 -15.53 -0.43 5.68
CA ARG A 19 -16.56 -1.16 4.96
C ARG A 19 -17.38 -0.15 4.14
N VAL A 20 -17.50 -0.40 2.84
CA VAL A 20 -18.31 0.40 1.92
C VAL A 20 -19.46 -0.48 1.43
N SER A 21 -20.68 0.05 1.43
CA SER A 21 -21.87 -0.63 0.89
C SER A 21 -22.27 0.05 -0.42
N GLY A 22 -22.15 -0.66 -1.54
CA GLY A 22 -22.86 -0.35 -2.78
C GLY A 22 -24.18 -1.13 -2.85
N GLU A 23 -25.18 -0.61 -3.55
CA GLU A 23 -26.52 -1.23 -3.62
C GLU A 23 -26.61 -2.46 -4.55
N ASP A 24 -25.54 -2.82 -5.26
CA ASP A 24 -25.65 -3.74 -6.40
C ASP A 24 -24.81 -5.01 -6.16
N GLY A 25 -25.49 -6.15 -5.97
CA GLY A 25 -24.92 -7.43 -5.54
C GLY A 25 -24.13 -8.22 -6.59
N GLY A 26 -23.00 -7.70 -7.06
CA GLY A 26 -22.03 -8.43 -7.90
C GLY A 26 -20.84 -8.98 -7.11
N GLU A 27 -20.57 -10.28 -7.24
CA GLU A 27 -19.44 -10.99 -6.63
C GLU A 27 -18.23 -10.99 -7.59
N GLY A 28 -17.07 -10.54 -7.11
CA GLY A 28 -15.82 -10.63 -7.86
C GLY A 28 -14.75 -9.69 -7.31
N ASP A 29 -13.56 -10.23 -7.02
CA ASP A 29 -12.38 -9.55 -6.48
C ASP A 29 -11.67 -8.62 -7.49
N GLU A 30 -12.37 -8.26 -8.57
CA GLU A 30 -11.94 -7.28 -9.54
C GLU A 30 -12.58 -5.94 -9.18
N ALA A 31 -11.81 -4.86 -9.27
CA ALA A 31 -12.38 -3.52 -9.26
C ALA A 31 -13.38 -3.41 -10.42
N MET A 32 -14.66 -3.66 -10.16
CA MET A 32 -15.69 -3.75 -11.17
C MET A 32 -16.06 -2.34 -11.64
N VAL A 33 -15.58 -1.99 -12.83
CA VAL A 33 -16.04 -0.83 -13.60
C VAL A 33 -17.47 -1.13 -14.04
N VAL A 34 -18.46 -0.45 -13.44
CA VAL A 34 -19.87 -0.55 -13.88
C VAL A 34 -20.08 0.43 -15.04
N HIS A 35 -20.40 -0.08 -16.23
CA HIS A 35 -20.82 0.71 -17.38
C HIS A 35 -22.34 0.93 -17.35
N LEU A 36 -22.78 2.19 -17.21
CA LEU A 36 -24.17 2.62 -17.44
C LEU A 36 -24.31 3.20 -18.87
N PRO A 37 -25.52 3.14 -19.49
CA PRO A 37 -25.73 3.69 -20.82
C PRO A 37 -25.58 5.22 -20.76
N GLY A 38 -24.43 5.72 -21.21
CA GLY A 38 -24.10 7.16 -21.18
C GLY A 38 -22.66 7.51 -20.80
N GLY A 39 -21.88 6.58 -20.23
CA GLY A 39 -20.42 6.74 -20.13
C GLY A 39 -19.87 7.62 -19.00
N GLU A 40 -20.66 7.97 -17.98
CA GLU A 40 -20.19 8.74 -16.82
C GLU A 40 -20.08 7.87 -15.56
N THR A 41 -18.89 7.77 -14.95
CA THR A 41 -18.64 7.01 -13.72
C THR A 41 -18.77 7.89 -12.47
N SER A 42 -19.76 7.61 -11.61
CA SER A 42 -20.00 8.36 -10.36
C SER A 42 -19.45 7.62 -9.14
N TRP A 43 -18.39 8.16 -8.54
CA TRP A 43 -17.73 7.66 -7.32
C TRP A 43 -18.42 8.13 -6.02
N ILE A 44 -19.57 8.79 -6.12
CA ILE A 44 -20.09 9.70 -5.09
C ILE A 44 -20.93 8.96 -4.01
N ALA A 45 -21.27 7.68 -4.21
CA ALA A 45 -22.21 6.96 -3.33
C ALA A 45 -21.57 5.95 -2.35
N ALA A 46 -20.26 5.99 -2.14
CA ALA A 46 -19.60 5.14 -1.15
C ALA A 46 -19.73 5.74 0.26
N GLN A 47 -20.65 5.21 1.09
CA GLN A 47 -20.73 5.55 2.51
C GLN A 47 -19.90 4.58 3.38
N VAL A 48 -19.16 5.12 4.34
CA VAL A 48 -18.44 4.33 5.36
C VAL A 48 -19.47 3.74 6.33
N VAL A 49 -19.59 2.42 6.37
CA VAL A 49 -20.55 1.74 7.27
C VAL A 49 -19.92 1.18 8.54
N ALA A 50 -18.60 1.02 8.58
CA ALA A 50 -17.85 0.61 9.78
C ALA A 50 -16.37 0.96 9.64
N ILE A 51 -15.73 1.22 10.79
CA ILE A 51 -14.27 1.35 10.96
C ILE A 51 -13.84 0.27 11.96
N ASP A 52 -13.19 -0.78 11.47
CA ASP A 52 -12.57 -1.77 12.35
C ASP A 52 -11.14 -1.33 12.67
N LEU A 53 -10.79 -1.29 13.95
CA LEU A 53 -9.41 -1.09 14.41
C LEU A 53 -8.73 -2.46 14.54
N ILE A 54 -7.90 -2.81 13.57
CA ILE A 54 -7.14 -4.06 13.59
C ILE A 54 -5.70 -3.77 13.98
N ASP A 55 -5.12 -4.62 14.84
CA ASP A 55 -3.68 -4.62 15.09
C ASP A 55 -2.96 -5.01 13.79
N PHE A 56 -2.18 -4.07 13.26
CA PHE A 56 -1.45 -4.25 12.02
C PHE A 56 -0.52 -5.48 12.10
N ALA A 57 0.13 -5.71 13.24
CA ALA A 57 1.06 -6.84 13.39
C ALA A 57 0.35 -8.19 13.35
N ASN A 58 -0.91 -8.25 13.79
CA ASN A 58 -1.71 -9.48 13.69
C ASN A 58 -2.21 -9.71 12.26
N ARG A 59 -2.45 -8.63 11.50
CA ARG A 59 -2.90 -8.73 10.11
C ARG A 59 -1.77 -9.06 9.13
N PHE A 60 -0.57 -8.59 9.44
CA PHE A 60 0.63 -8.74 8.59
C PHE A 60 1.83 -9.22 9.43
N PRO A 61 1.75 -10.44 10.01
CA PRO A 61 2.75 -10.95 10.94
C PRO A 61 4.14 -11.13 10.32
N ASN A 62 4.24 -11.29 9.00
CA ASN A 62 5.50 -11.54 8.31
C ASN A 62 6.18 -10.25 7.78
N THR A 63 5.57 -9.08 8.02
CA THR A 63 6.13 -7.79 7.58
C THR A 63 6.90 -7.06 8.67
N ALA A 64 6.60 -7.31 9.95
CA ALA A 64 7.16 -6.56 11.05
C ALA A 64 8.63 -6.96 11.33
N PRO A 65 9.55 -6.00 11.51
CA PRO A 65 10.90 -6.30 11.92
C PRO A 65 10.92 -6.90 13.34
N PRO A 66 11.94 -7.72 13.68
CA PRO A 66 12.16 -8.20 15.05
C PRO A 66 12.14 -7.06 16.09
N LYS A 67 11.63 -7.35 17.30
CA LYS A 67 11.49 -6.32 18.35
C LYS A 67 12.81 -5.65 18.74
N ASN A 68 13.92 -6.38 18.63
CA ASN A 68 15.28 -5.93 18.93
C ASN A 68 15.99 -5.29 17.72
N SER A 69 15.30 -5.02 16.61
CA SER A 69 15.90 -4.35 15.46
C SER A 69 16.38 -2.93 15.80
N PRO A 70 17.45 -2.44 15.13
CA PRO A 70 17.88 -1.04 15.22
C PRO A 70 16.76 -0.06 14.88
N ASP A 71 16.88 1.18 15.35
CA ASP A 71 15.85 2.19 15.15
C ASP A 71 15.73 2.58 13.66
N GLU A 72 16.83 2.53 12.90
CA GLU A 72 16.81 2.75 11.44
C GLU A 72 15.91 1.72 10.75
N VAL A 73 16.01 0.44 11.13
CA VAL A 73 15.19 -0.65 10.57
C VAL A 73 13.71 -0.44 10.93
N LYS A 74 13.42 -0.03 12.17
CA LYS A 74 12.05 0.28 12.60
C LYS A 74 11.49 1.47 11.84
N ASN A 75 12.29 2.51 11.60
CA ASN A 75 11.89 3.69 10.85
C ASN A 75 11.62 3.35 9.38
N GLY A 76 12.51 2.59 8.74
CA GLY A 76 12.31 2.08 7.38
C GLY A 76 11.03 1.25 7.25
N PHE A 77 10.73 0.41 8.24
CA PHE A 77 9.46 -0.34 8.26
C PHE A 77 8.22 0.57 8.38
N ILE A 78 8.27 1.61 9.23
CA ILE A 78 7.18 2.58 9.34
C ILE A 78 6.96 3.31 8.00
N ALA A 79 8.03 3.65 7.31
CA ALA A 79 7.98 4.27 5.99
C ALA A 79 7.41 3.35 4.93
N PHE A 80 7.89 2.10 4.87
CA PHE A 80 7.36 1.06 3.98
C PHE A 80 5.84 0.92 4.15
N ARG A 81 5.37 0.78 5.39
CA ARG A 81 3.93 0.65 5.68
C ARG A 81 3.13 1.85 5.21
N LYS A 82 3.69 3.05 5.35
CA LYS A 82 2.99 4.31 5.05
C LYS A 82 2.94 4.62 3.56
N TYR A 83 4.01 4.31 2.81
CA TYR A 83 4.17 4.80 1.44
C TYR A 83 4.22 3.70 0.38
N CYS A 84 4.65 2.48 0.73
CA CYS A 84 4.95 1.44 -0.25
C CYS A 84 3.93 0.29 -0.22
N MET A 85 3.51 -0.11 0.98
CA MET A 85 2.74 -1.33 1.22
C MET A 85 1.35 -1.34 0.58
N THR A 86 0.79 -0.18 0.24
CA THR A 86 -0.47 -0.11 -0.52
C THR A 86 -0.38 -0.82 -1.87
N CYS A 87 0.80 -0.84 -2.49
CA CYS A 87 1.02 -1.46 -3.80
C CYS A 87 1.94 -2.68 -3.73
N HIS A 88 2.97 -2.64 -2.87
CA HIS A 88 3.98 -3.67 -2.74
C HIS A 88 3.73 -4.59 -1.56
N SER A 89 4.27 -5.81 -1.65
CA SER A 89 4.34 -6.76 -0.55
C SER A 89 5.79 -7.02 -0.13
N ILE A 90 5.95 -7.46 1.12
CA ILE A 90 7.20 -8.04 1.65
C ILE A 90 6.82 -9.36 2.31
N ASN A 91 7.56 -10.43 2.02
CA ASN A 91 7.29 -11.77 2.51
C ASN A 91 5.86 -12.25 2.19
N GLY A 92 5.37 -11.90 1.00
CA GLY A 92 4.02 -12.25 0.54
C GLY A 92 2.88 -11.47 1.20
N GLU A 93 3.19 -10.48 2.05
CA GLU A 93 2.20 -9.70 2.77
C GLU A 93 2.26 -8.22 2.41
N GLY A 94 1.10 -7.65 2.05
CA GLY A 94 0.96 -6.26 1.65
C GLY A 94 0.05 -6.10 0.44
N GLY A 95 0.38 -5.12 -0.40
CA GLY A 95 -0.32 -4.86 -1.65
C GLY A 95 0.05 -5.84 -2.76
N THR A 96 -0.87 -5.97 -3.72
CA THR A 96 -0.75 -6.88 -4.87
C THR A 96 -0.71 -6.13 -6.20
N LYS A 97 -0.71 -4.79 -6.17
CA LYS A 97 -0.73 -3.95 -7.38
C LYS A 97 0.64 -3.86 -8.06
N SER A 98 1.70 -4.26 -7.37
CA SER A 98 3.07 -4.20 -7.83
C SER A 98 3.84 -5.41 -7.31
N VAL A 99 5.13 -5.46 -7.61
CA VAL A 99 6.00 -6.58 -7.25
C VAL A 99 6.19 -6.71 -5.74
N GLU A 100 6.47 -7.93 -5.30
CA GLU A 100 7.02 -8.21 -3.98
C GLU A 100 8.48 -7.68 -3.91
N LEU A 101 8.93 -7.20 -2.75
CA LEU A 101 10.24 -6.54 -2.60
C LEU A 101 11.37 -7.35 -1.91
N ASN A 102 11.11 -8.52 -1.32
CA ASN A 102 12.07 -9.33 -0.56
C ASN A 102 12.28 -10.78 -1.09
N TYR A 103 11.27 -11.44 -1.65
CA TYR A 103 11.27 -12.84 -2.09
C TYR A 103 10.87 -13.00 -3.57
N PRO A 104 11.55 -13.84 -4.37
CA PRO A 104 12.62 -14.77 -3.98
C PRO A 104 14.01 -14.15 -3.86
N VAL A 105 14.18 -12.91 -4.34
CA VAL A 105 15.43 -12.14 -4.24
C VAL A 105 15.04 -10.72 -3.87
N SER A 106 15.65 -10.15 -2.83
CA SER A 106 15.34 -8.79 -2.42
C SER A 106 15.76 -7.79 -3.49
N VAL A 107 14.97 -6.72 -3.66
CA VAL A 107 15.32 -5.63 -4.58
C VAL A 107 16.69 -5.02 -4.28
N THR A 108 17.14 -5.08 -3.03
CA THR A 108 18.45 -4.57 -2.61
C THR A 108 19.62 -5.47 -3.01
N GLU A 109 19.36 -6.72 -3.41
CA GLU A 109 20.40 -7.67 -3.81
C GLU A 109 20.78 -7.53 -5.29
N TYR A 110 19.83 -7.12 -6.15
CA TYR A 110 20.06 -7.04 -7.60
C TYR A 110 19.98 -5.62 -8.17
N MET A 111 19.47 -4.64 -7.41
CA MET A 111 19.46 -3.24 -7.83
C MET A 111 20.57 -2.48 -7.12
N GLU A 112 21.45 -1.81 -7.88
CA GLU A 112 22.46 -0.94 -7.29
C GLU A 112 21.80 0.18 -6.47
N GLU A 113 22.37 0.46 -5.30
CA GLU A 113 21.86 1.43 -4.32
C GLU A 113 21.57 2.81 -4.94
N LYS A 114 22.49 3.33 -5.78
CA LYS A 114 22.30 4.63 -6.46
C LYS A 114 21.03 4.67 -7.32
N TRP A 115 20.68 3.55 -7.96
CA TRP A 115 19.50 3.45 -8.81
C TRP A 115 18.25 3.22 -7.97
N LEU A 116 18.34 2.49 -6.85
CA LEU A 116 17.26 2.36 -5.89
C LEU A 116 16.83 3.74 -5.34
N TYR A 117 17.78 4.57 -4.90
CA TYR A 117 17.47 5.92 -4.43
C TYR A 117 16.81 6.78 -5.51
N ARG A 118 17.37 6.81 -6.73
CA ARG A 118 16.77 7.58 -7.83
C ARG A 118 15.40 7.04 -8.24
N TRP A 119 15.21 5.72 -8.17
CA TRP A 119 13.94 5.06 -8.45
C TRP A 119 12.87 5.47 -7.45
N VAL A 120 13.15 5.45 -6.15
CA VAL A 120 12.20 5.86 -5.11
C VAL A 120 11.90 7.37 -5.19
N GLU A 121 12.92 8.19 -5.47
CA GLU A 121 12.78 9.64 -5.51
C GLU A 121 12.02 10.15 -6.73
N ASN A 122 12.33 9.61 -7.92
CA ASN A 122 11.67 9.99 -9.16
C ASN A 122 11.63 8.82 -10.15
N PRO A 123 10.66 7.89 -10.01
CA PRO A 123 10.52 6.73 -10.88
C PRO A 123 10.43 7.09 -12.37
N GLN A 124 9.76 8.20 -12.71
CA GLN A 124 9.59 8.68 -14.09
C GLN A 124 10.92 9.07 -14.76
N SER A 125 11.92 9.47 -13.97
CA SER A 125 13.25 9.78 -14.49
C SER A 125 14.05 8.54 -14.93
N ILE A 126 13.60 7.35 -14.52
CA ILE A 126 14.27 6.07 -14.79
C ILE A 126 13.48 5.24 -15.79
N ARG A 127 12.16 5.13 -15.64
CA ARG A 127 11.29 4.37 -16.54
C ARG A 127 10.16 5.23 -17.05
N TYR A 128 10.11 5.39 -18.37
CA TYR A 128 8.99 6.04 -19.05
C TYR A 128 7.67 5.34 -18.73
N ASN A 129 6.65 6.11 -18.36
CA ASN A 129 5.29 5.65 -18.13
C ASN A 129 5.12 4.63 -16.98
N THR A 130 6.01 4.66 -15.97
CA THR A 130 5.75 3.89 -14.75
C THR A 130 4.54 4.43 -14.00
N THR A 131 3.80 3.59 -13.30
CA THR A 131 2.68 4.02 -12.43
C THR A 131 3.12 4.25 -10.99
N MET A 132 4.37 3.92 -10.65
CA MET A 132 4.92 4.17 -9.32
C MET A 132 5.05 5.69 -9.12
N PRO A 133 4.44 6.26 -8.07
CA PRO A 133 4.59 7.67 -7.76
C PRO A 133 5.96 7.95 -7.15
N ALA A 134 6.45 9.19 -7.31
CA ALA A 134 7.56 9.68 -6.52
C ALA A 134 7.22 9.60 -5.02
N LEU A 135 8.23 9.33 -4.19
CA LEU A 135 8.07 9.42 -2.74
C LEU A 135 7.56 10.82 -2.38
N ASN A 136 6.60 10.91 -1.46
CA ASN A 136 6.02 12.19 -1.05
C ASN A 136 7.13 13.20 -0.66
N PRO A 137 7.31 14.34 -1.35
CA PRO A 137 8.37 15.32 -1.06
C PRO A 137 8.31 15.88 0.37
N ASP A 138 7.12 15.89 0.98
CA ASP A 138 6.89 16.35 2.35
C ASP A 138 6.92 15.22 3.38
N ALA A 139 7.46 14.04 3.01
CA ALA A 139 7.63 12.96 3.96
C ALA A 139 8.56 13.40 5.09
N LYS A 140 8.00 13.45 6.31
CA LYS A 140 8.76 13.77 7.52
C LYS A 140 9.95 12.82 7.68
N ASP A 141 11.09 13.37 8.10
CA ASP A 141 12.35 12.63 8.32
C ASP A 141 12.86 11.94 7.04
N ARG A 142 12.63 12.55 5.88
CA ARG A 142 12.94 12.03 4.53
C ARG A 142 14.40 11.62 4.34
N ASP A 143 15.28 12.39 4.93
CA ASP A 143 16.73 12.22 5.01
C ASP A 143 17.15 11.08 5.96
N ARG A 144 16.20 10.48 6.67
CA ARG A 144 16.38 9.34 7.58
C ARG A 144 15.50 8.14 7.20
N LEU A 145 14.84 8.21 6.04
CA LEU A 145 14.15 7.08 5.40
C LEU A 145 15.16 6.26 4.60
#